data_AF-A0A3P9ICJ1-F1
#
_entry.id   AF-A0A3P9ICJ1-F1
#
_cell.length_a   1.000
_cell.length_b   1.000
_cell.length_c   1.000
_cell.angle_alpha   90.00
_cell.angle_beta   90.00
_cell.angle_gamma   90.00
#
_symmetry.space_group_name_H-M   'P 1'
#
loop_
_entity.id
_entity.type
_entity.pdbx_description
1 polymer ?
#
loop_
_entity_poly.entity_id
_entity_poly.type
_entity_poly.pdbx_seq_one_letter_code
_entity_poly.pdbx_strand_id
1 'polypeptide(L)'
;ALLQKKKRIKESWKKIDLLTKTSISVRELVLDNCRSIEGKIEGLTAEFVNLEFLSLINVGLISVSNLPKLAKLKKLELSDNRISGGLDVLAEKLPHLTHLNLSGNKLKDLSTLEPLKKLDNLKSLDLFNCEVTNLNDYRDSVEGEDDDEEVSGEDEVK
;
A
#
# COMPACT_ATOMS: atom_id res chain seq x y z
N ALA A 1 12.60 18.80 20.96
CA ALA A 1 11.57 17.76 20.87
C ALA A 1 10.52 18.19 19.86
N LEU A 2 10.75 17.88 18.58
CA LEU A 2 9.85 18.28 17.48
C LEU A 2 8.66 17.33 17.46
N LEU A 3 7.51 17.86 17.84
CA LEU A 3 6.20 17.26 17.72
C LEU A 3 6.04 16.72 16.28
N GLN A 4 6.13 15.40 16.09
CA GLN A 4 5.66 14.74 14.88
C GLN A 4 4.17 15.07 14.76
N LYS A 5 3.84 16.11 13.99
CA LYS A 5 2.47 16.58 13.84
C LYS A 5 1.68 15.55 13.04
N LYS A 6 1.12 14.58 13.75
CA LYS A 6 0.05 13.69 13.28
C LYS A 6 -1.17 14.55 12.96
N LYS A 7 -1.33 14.94 11.70
CA LYS A 7 -2.52 15.69 11.24
C LYS A 7 -3.57 14.68 10.75
N ARG A 8 -4.51 14.34 11.64
CA ARG A 8 -5.70 13.58 11.28
C ARG A 8 -6.76 14.56 10.78
N ILE A 9 -6.93 14.68 9.47
CA ILE A 9 -7.93 15.55 8.86
C ILE A 9 -9.16 14.69 8.57
N LYS A 10 -10.21 14.90 9.36
CA LYS A 10 -11.36 13.98 9.40
C LYS A 10 -12.50 14.28 8.43
N GLU A 11 -12.48 15.32 7.60
CA GLU A 11 -13.78 15.79 7.05
C GLU A 11 -13.89 16.26 5.59
N SER A 12 -12.82 16.42 4.79
CA SER A 12 -13.03 16.62 3.33
C SER A 12 -11.72 16.76 2.54
N TRP A 13 -11.69 16.27 1.29
CA TRP A 13 -10.66 16.59 0.29
C TRP A 13 -10.50 18.11 0.08
N LYS A 14 -11.56 18.90 0.30
CA LYS A 14 -11.53 20.38 0.24
C LYS A 14 -10.53 21.03 1.22
N LYS A 15 -10.09 20.34 2.28
CA LYS A 15 -9.06 20.84 3.21
C LYS A 15 -7.64 20.42 2.84
N ILE A 16 -7.44 19.50 1.88
CA ILE A 16 -6.10 19.12 1.40
C ILE A 16 -5.45 20.28 0.64
N ASP A 17 -6.24 21.11 -0.04
CA ASP A 17 -5.73 22.31 -0.71
C ASP A 17 -5.10 23.31 0.28
N LEU A 18 -5.59 23.33 1.52
CA LEU A 18 -5.01 24.12 2.63
C LEU A 18 -3.76 23.47 3.25
N LEU A 19 -3.47 22.20 2.97
CA LEU A 19 -2.26 21.51 3.42
C LEU A 19 -1.02 21.84 2.59
N THR A 20 -1.18 22.36 1.37
CA THR A 20 -0.06 22.77 0.48
C THR A 20 0.93 23.67 1.22
N LYS A 21 0.45 24.60 2.06
CA LYS A 21 1.30 25.47 2.91
C LYS A 21 2.06 24.75 4.04
N THR A 22 1.74 23.51 4.38
CA THR A 22 2.38 22.74 5.46
C THR A 22 2.92 21.36 5.03
N SER A 23 2.83 21.06 3.74
CA SER A 23 3.08 19.74 3.14
C SER A 23 4.45 19.16 3.50
N ILE A 24 5.47 20.02 3.56
CA ILE A 24 6.86 19.67 3.90
C ILE A 24 6.99 19.10 5.33
N SER A 25 6.10 19.41 6.26
CA SER A 25 6.18 18.93 7.66
C SER A 25 5.37 17.67 7.95
N VAL A 26 4.50 17.26 7.03
CA VAL A 26 3.55 16.17 7.26
C VAL A 26 4.25 14.83 7.06
N ARG A 27 4.21 13.98 8.09
CA ARG A 27 4.72 12.60 8.04
C ARG A 27 3.62 11.55 8.03
N GLU A 28 2.47 11.88 8.62
CA GLU A 28 1.31 11.00 8.67
C GLU A 28 0.08 11.76 8.16
N LEU A 29 -0.63 11.15 7.22
CA LEU A 29 -1.87 11.69 6.67
C LEU A 29 -2.95 10.62 6.67
N VAL A 30 -4.06 10.90 7.35
CA VAL A 30 -5.21 10.00 7.44
C VAL A 30 -6.41 10.70 6.84
N LEU A 31 -6.97 10.09 5.79
CA LEU A 31 -8.09 10.58 4.99
C LEU A 31 -9.24 9.58 4.94
N ASP A 32 -9.29 8.64 5.87
CA ASP A 32 -10.30 7.59 5.92
C ASP A 32 -11.71 8.18 5.85
N ASN A 33 -12.61 7.51 5.12
CA ASN A 33 -14.00 7.91 4.89
C ASN A 33 -14.17 9.24 4.12
N CYS A 34 -13.09 9.88 3.67
CA CYS A 34 -13.18 11.02 2.77
C CYS A 34 -13.50 10.53 1.35
N ARG A 35 -14.74 10.69 0.90
CA ARG A 35 -15.19 10.26 -0.43
C ARG A 35 -14.30 10.84 -1.55
N SER A 36 -13.64 9.96 -2.28
CA SER A 36 -12.91 10.28 -3.51
C SER A 36 -13.83 10.82 -4.60
N ILE A 37 -13.27 11.57 -5.55
CA ILE A 37 -13.98 12.07 -6.72
C ILE A 37 -13.75 11.05 -7.84
N GLU A 38 -14.84 10.49 -8.38
CA GLU A 38 -14.80 9.43 -9.41
C GLU A 38 -13.92 8.21 -9.07
N GLY A 39 -13.73 7.92 -7.77
CA GLY A 39 -12.87 6.82 -7.34
C GLY A 39 -11.37 7.08 -7.53
N LYS A 40 -10.94 8.34 -7.65
CA LYS A 40 -9.54 8.74 -7.84
C LYS A 40 -9.04 9.58 -6.67
N ILE A 41 -7.72 9.54 -6.48
CA ILE A 41 -7.01 10.41 -5.55
C ILE A 41 -6.91 11.81 -6.15
N GLU A 42 -7.25 12.83 -5.37
CA GLU A 42 -7.12 14.24 -5.75
C GLU A 42 -6.40 15.05 -4.65
N GLY A 43 -5.76 16.17 -5.00
CA GLY A 43 -5.11 17.05 -4.02
C GLY A 43 -3.85 16.51 -3.33
N LEU A 44 -3.54 15.21 -3.45
CA LEU A 44 -2.22 14.69 -3.09
C LEU A 44 -1.22 15.03 -4.19
N THR A 45 -0.15 15.73 -3.82
CA THR A 45 0.92 16.17 -4.73
C THR A 45 2.27 15.59 -4.30
N ALA A 46 3.30 15.73 -5.16
CA ALA A 46 4.66 15.32 -4.82
C ALA A 46 5.32 16.20 -3.73
N GLU A 47 4.66 17.27 -3.26
CA GLU A 47 5.17 18.16 -2.22
C GLU A 47 5.16 17.52 -0.82
N PHE A 48 4.44 16.42 -0.64
CA PHE A 48 4.42 15.61 0.58
C PHE A 48 5.71 14.79 0.74
N VAL A 49 6.87 15.44 0.57
CA VAL A 49 8.21 14.85 0.48
C VAL A 49 8.67 14.12 1.75
N ASN A 50 7.99 14.39 2.88
CA ASN A 50 8.27 13.77 4.17
C ASN A 50 7.18 12.81 4.64
N LEU A 51 6.18 12.51 3.80
CA LEU A 51 5.10 11.60 4.16
C LEU A 51 5.62 10.16 4.25
N GLU A 52 5.40 9.54 5.41
CA GLU A 52 5.82 8.18 5.76
C GLU A 52 4.62 7.24 5.91
N PHE A 53 3.46 7.78 6.28
CA PHE A 53 2.20 7.03 6.44
C PHE A 53 1.04 7.74 5.75
N LEU A 54 0.32 7.00 4.92
CA LEU A 54 -0.90 7.45 4.25
C LEU A 54 -2.02 6.43 4.47
N SER A 55 -3.16 6.91 4.97
CA SER A 55 -4.37 6.11 5.15
C SER A 55 -5.51 6.68 4.33
N LEU A 56 -6.09 5.83 3.50
CA LEU A 56 -7.17 6.10 2.55
C LEU A 56 -8.23 4.99 2.68
N ILE A 57 -8.62 4.65 3.91
CA ILE A 57 -9.57 3.56 4.15
C ILE A 57 -10.98 4.03 3.80
N ASN A 58 -11.76 3.19 3.10
CA ASN A 58 -13.18 3.45 2.80
C ASN A 58 -13.44 4.82 2.14
N VAL A 59 -12.60 5.20 1.18
CA VAL A 59 -12.75 6.46 0.42
C VAL A 59 -13.42 6.24 -0.94
N GLY A 60 -13.70 4.98 -1.31
CA GLY A 60 -14.34 4.61 -2.58
C GLY A 60 -13.42 4.62 -3.79
N LEU A 61 -12.10 4.45 -3.59
CA LEU A 61 -11.13 4.40 -4.69
C LEU A 61 -11.39 3.18 -5.59
N ILE A 62 -11.28 3.40 -6.90
CA ILE A 62 -11.28 2.33 -7.91
C ILE A 62 -9.88 2.12 -8.49
N SER A 63 -8.98 3.11 -8.34
CA SER A 63 -7.63 3.10 -8.89
C SER A 63 -6.67 3.89 -8.01
N VAL A 64 -5.40 3.48 -8.04
CA VAL A 64 -4.27 4.17 -7.40
C VAL A 64 -3.39 4.92 -8.42
N SER A 65 -3.78 4.98 -9.69
CA SER A 65 -3.01 5.58 -10.79
C SER A 65 -2.61 7.04 -10.57
N ASN A 66 -3.38 7.78 -9.78
CA ASN A 66 -3.16 9.21 -9.49
C ASN A 66 -2.25 9.44 -8.27
N LEU A 67 -1.63 8.39 -7.71
CA LEU A 67 -0.67 8.58 -6.64
C LEU A 67 0.52 9.42 -7.12
N PRO A 68 0.85 10.53 -6.43
CA PRO A 68 2.10 11.23 -6.69
C PRO A 68 3.28 10.36 -6.24
N LYS A 69 4.49 10.73 -6.69
CA LYS A 69 5.71 10.11 -6.16
C LYS A 69 5.89 10.52 -4.69
N LEU A 70 5.82 9.55 -3.78
CA LEU A 70 5.98 9.76 -2.34
C LEU A 70 7.18 8.96 -1.86
N ALA A 71 8.38 9.51 -2.11
CA ALA A 71 9.63 8.80 -1.93
C ALA A 71 9.84 8.29 -0.49
N LYS A 72 9.32 8.97 0.54
CA LYS A 72 9.50 8.52 1.94
C LYS A 72 8.39 7.64 2.47
N LEU A 73 7.36 7.34 1.68
CA LEU A 73 6.21 6.58 2.16
C LEU A 73 6.64 5.15 2.50
N LYS A 74 6.35 4.74 3.74
CA LYS A 74 6.68 3.41 4.27
C LYS A 74 5.45 2.54 4.45
N LYS A 75 4.31 3.14 4.78
CA LYS A 75 3.06 2.42 5.04
C LYS A 75 1.87 3.08 4.33
N LEU A 76 1.10 2.25 3.63
CA LEU A 76 -0.07 2.65 2.87
C LEU A 76 -1.27 1.76 3.23
N GLU A 77 -2.35 2.38 3.71
CA GLU A 77 -3.62 1.70 4.02
C GLU A 77 -4.66 2.07 2.96
N LEU A 78 -5.12 1.07 2.19
CA LEU A 78 -6.12 1.21 1.12
C LEU A 78 -7.33 0.29 1.36
N SER A 79 -7.55 -0.12 2.60
CA SER A 79 -8.59 -1.07 2.97
C SER A 79 -10.00 -0.54 2.64
N ASP A 80 -10.93 -1.46 2.38
CA ASP A 80 -12.34 -1.16 2.11
C ASP A 80 -12.57 -0.20 0.93
N ASN A 81 -11.79 -0.36 -0.13
CA ASN A 81 -11.99 0.35 -1.39
C ASN A 81 -12.55 -0.59 -2.48
N ARG A 82 -12.47 -0.18 -3.75
CA ARG A 82 -12.97 -0.94 -4.91
C ARG A 82 -11.89 -1.13 -5.96
N ILE A 83 -10.62 -1.14 -5.54
CA ILE A 83 -9.46 -1.31 -6.42
C ILE A 83 -9.48 -2.74 -6.97
N SER A 84 -9.27 -2.89 -8.27
CA SER A 84 -9.27 -4.19 -8.95
C SER A 84 -8.01 -4.47 -9.78
N GLY A 85 -7.01 -3.60 -9.73
CA GLY A 85 -5.77 -3.72 -10.49
C GLY A 85 -4.99 -2.40 -10.56
N GLY A 86 -4.07 -2.30 -11.53
CA GLY A 86 -3.25 -1.11 -11.74
C GLY A 86 -2.25 -0.86 -10.61
N LEU A 87 -1.76 -1.94 -9.98
CA LEU A 87 -0.85 -1.88 -8.83
C LEU A 87 0.61 -1.60 -9.23
N ASP A 88 0.93 -1.64 -10.52
CA ASP A 88 2.26 -1.34 -11.08
C ASP A 88 2.74 0.06 -10.74
N VAL A 89 1.82 1.03 -10.63
CA VAL A 89 2.11 2.40 -10.21
C VAL A 89 2.72 2.46 -8.81
N LEU A 90 2.43 1.50 -7.92
CA LEU A 90 2.96 1.51 -6.56
C LEU A 90 4.48 1.36 -6.56
N ALA A 91 5.02 0.47 -7.39
CA ALA A 91 6.47 0.28 -7.51
C ALA A 91 7.17 1.53 -8.07
N GLU A 92 6.54 2.21 -9.03
CA GLU A 92 7.10 3.44 -9.61
C GLU A 92 7.07 4.63 -8.64
N LYS A 93 5.96 4.80 -7.90
CA LYS A 93 5.71 6.00 -7.10
C LYS A 93 6.16 5.87 -5.65
N LEU A 94 6.22 4.65 -5.10
CA LEU A 94 6.46 4.35 -3.69
C LEU A 94 7.65 3.39 -3.51
N PRO A 95 8.87 3.78 -3.94
CA PRO A 95 10.03 2.87 -4.02
C PRO A 95 10.50 2.32 -2.65
N HIS A 96 9.99 2.89 -1.57
CA HIS A 96 10.40 2.60 -0.19
C HIS A 96 9.26 2.05 0.66
N LEU A 97 8.16 1.63 0.02
CA LEU A 97 7.01 1.06 0.70
C LEU A 97 7.40 -0.27 1.37
N THR A 98 6.96 -0.44 2.62
CA THR A 98 7.27 -1.63 3.43
C THR A 98 6.02 -2.35 3.91
N HIS A 99 4.90 -1.63 4.03
CA HIS A 99 3.63 -2.17 4.51
C HIS A 99 2.51 -1.68 3.60
N LEU A 100 1.73 -2.61 3.06
CA LEU A 100 0.61 -2.34 2.18
C LEU A 100 -0.61 -3.13 2.63
N ASN A 101 -1.71 -2.42 2.89
CA ASN A 101 -2.98 -3.07 3.18
C ASN A 101 -3.96 -2.80 2.03
N LEU A 102 -4.37 -3.88 1.36
CA LEU A 102 -5.34 -3.90 0.27
C LEU A 102 -6.61 -4.67 0.65
N SER A 103 -6.83 -4.97 1.93
CA SER A 103 -7.98 -5.75 2.40
C SER A 103 -9.32 -5.15 1.96
N GLY A 104 -10.30 -6.00 1.65
CA GLY A 104 -11.64 -5.56 1.25
C GLY A 104 -11.70 -4.84 -0.10
N ASN A 105 -10.73 -5.07 -0.99
CA ASN A 105 -10.74 -4.59 -2.37
C ASN A 105 -11.26 -5.68 -3.35
N LYS A 106 -11.36 -5.32 -4.64
CA LYS A 106 -11.90 -6.18 -5.71
C LYS A 106 -10.78 -6.89 -6.50
N LEU A 107 -9.76 -7.37 -5.81
CA LEU A 107 -8.66 -8.11 -6.39
C LEU A 107 -9.07 -9.57 -6.53
N LYS A 108 -9.21 -10.05 -7.77
CA LYS A 108 -9.78 -11.38 -8.08
C LYS A 108 -8.73 -12.41 -8.46
N ASP A 109 -7.74 -12.01 -9.25
CA ASP A 109 -6.80 -12.92 -9.89
C ASP A 109 -5.39 -12.69 -9.37
N LEU A 110 -4.59 -13.76 -9.26
CA LEU A 110 -3.17 -13.67 -8.88
C LEU A 110 -2.37 -12.75 -9.81
N SER A 111 -2.72 -12.70 -11.09
CA SER A 111 -2.12 -11.80 -12.08
C SER A 111 -2.27 -10.32 -11.71
N THR A 112 -3.29 -9.94 -10.94
CA THR A 112 -3.47 -8.56 -10.44
C THR A 112 -2.45 -8.19 -9.37
N LEU A 113 -1.88 -9.18 -8.69
CA LEU A 113 -0.87 -9.03 -7.63
C LEU A 113 0.57 -9.08 -8.16
N GLU A 114 0.81 -9.67 -9.33
CA GLU A 114 2.14 -9.76 -9.95
C GLU A 114 2.95 -8.44 -9.91
N PRO A 115 2.37 -7.25 -10.16
CA PRO A 115 3.12 -6.00 -10.07
C PRO A 115 3.70 -5.70 -8.68
N LEU A 116 3.12 -6.26 -7.62
CA LEU A 116 3.60 -6.08 -6.24
C LEU A 116 4.95 -6.75 -5.99
N LYS A 117 5.34 -7.75 -6.80
CA LYS A 117 6.69 -8.36 -6.75
C LYS A 117 7.81 -7.35 -7.02
N LYS A 118 7.50 -6.22 -7.69
CA LYS A 118 8.44 -5.12 -7.96
C LYS A 118 8.63 -4.18 -6.77
N LEU A 119 7.92 -4.40 -5.65
CA LEU A 119 8.11 -3.65 -4.42
C LEU A 119 9.21 -4.31 -3.57
N ASP A 120 10.47 -4.09 -3.96
CA ASP A 120 11.65 -4.76 -3.37
C ASP A 120 11.79 -4.60 -1.84
N ASN A 121 11.13 -3.60 -1.26
CA ASN A 121 11.18 -3.30 0.18
C ASN A 121 9.93 -3.76 0.95
N LEU A 122 8.95 -4.37 0.28
CA LEU A 122 7.69 -4.77 0.90
C LEU A 122 7.93 -5.92 1.90
N LYS A 123 7.47 -5.73 3.13
CA LYS A 123 7.63 -6.69 4.25
C LYS A 123 6.31 -7.24 4.76
N SER A 124 5.21 -6.53 4.49
CA SER A 124 3.89 -6.86 4.99
C SER A 124 2.87 -6.50 3.92
N LEU A 125 2.04 -7.48 3.55
CA LEU A 125 0.95 -7.33 2.60
C LEU A 125 -0.32 -7.96 3.18
N ASP A 126 -1.36 -7.15 3.36
CA ASP A 126 -2.67 -7.62 3.83
C ASP A 126 -3.67 -7.64 2.66
N LEU A 127 -4.23 -8.81 2.37
CA LEU A 127 -5.21 -9.05 1.30
C LEU A 127 -6.53 -9.64 1.83
N PHE A 128 -6.79 -9.53 3.15
CA PHE A 128 -7.97 -10.10 3.76
C PHE A 128 -9.26 -9.61 3.09
N ASN A 129 -10.27 -10.47 2.94
CA ASN A 129 -11.52 -10.14 2.24
C ASN A 129 -11.35 -9.67 0.77
N CYS A 130 -10.26 -10.03 0.09
CA CYS A 130 -10.17 -9.95 -1.37
C CYS A 130 -10.63 -11.27 -1.99
N GLU A 131 -11.18 -11.23 -3.21
CA GLU A 131 -11.64 -12.45 -3.89
C GLU A 131 -10.48 -13.43 -4.19
N VAL A 132 -9.28 -12.90 -4.44
CA VAL A 132 -8.05 -13.67 -4.71
C VAL A 132 -7.67 -14.63 -3.57
N THR A 133 -8.03 -14.32 -2.31
CA THR A 133 -7.69 -15.19 -1.17
C THR A 133 -8.53 -16.47 -1.11
N ASN A 134 -9.57 -16.58 -1.93
CA ASN A 134 -10.42 -17.77 -2.03
C ASN A 134 -9.93 -18.75 -3.10
N LEU A 135 -8.87 -18.41 -3.85
CA LEU A 135 -8.28 -19.31 -4.83
C LEU A 135 -7.53 -20.43 -4.12
N ASN A 136 -7.70 -21.67 -4.60
CA ASN A 136 -7.08 -22.85 -4.00
C ASN A 136 -5.55 -22.73 -3.90
N ASP A 137 -4.93 -22.17 -4.95
CA ASP A 137 -3.47 -22.07 -5.08
C ASP A 137 -2.93 -20.73 -4.55
N TYR A 138 -3.75 -19.96 -3.82
CA TYR A 138 -3.38 -18.63 -3.32
C TYR A 138 -2.15 -18.68 -2.41
N ARG A 139 -2.13 -19.61 -1.44
CA ARG A 139 -1.04 -19.71 -0.46
C ARG A 139 0.27 -20.10 -1.11
N ASP A 140 0.26 -21.16 -1.91
CA ASP A 140 1.43 -21.68 -2.62
C ASP A 140 2.02 -20.67 -3.62
N SER A 141 1.20 -19.73 -4.12
CA SER A 141 1.64 -18.69 -5.06
C SER A 141 2.22 -17.43 -4.39
N VAL A 142 1.94 -17.19 -3.10
CA VAL A 142 2.38 -15.98 -2.37
C VAL A 142 3.43 -16.28 -1.32
N GLU A 143 3.37 -17.44 -0.69
CA GLU A 143 4.42 -18.02 0.14
C GLU A 143 5.29 -18.81 -0.85
N GLY A 144 6.35 -18.18 -1.38
CA GLY A 144 7.26 -18.86 -2.30
C GLY A 144 7.73 -20.17 -1.68
N GLU A 145 7.93 -21.19 -2.51
CA GLU A 145 8.54 -22.47 -2.11
C GLU A 145 9.79 -22.16 -1.28
N ASP A 146 9.71 -22.33 0.05
CA ASP A 146 10.89 -22.33 0.90
C ASP A 146 11.71 -23.53 0.43
N ASP A 147 12.79 -23.27 -0.30
CA ASP A 147 13.77 -24.27 -0.68
C ASP A 147 14.31 -24.91 0.61
N ASP A 148 13.74 -26.05 1.00
CA ASP A 148 14.30 -26.95 2.00
C ASP A 148 15.66 -27.44 1.47
N GLU A 149 16.75 -26.73 1.79
CA GLU A 149 18.10 -27.26 1.68
C GLU A 149 18.23 -28.46 2.63
N GLU A 150 17.97 -29.67 2.11
CA GLU A 150 18.38 -30.91 2.74
C GLU A 150 19.92 -30.92 2.85
N VAL A 151 20.44 -30.51 4.01
CA VAL A 151 21.81 -30.77 4.40
C VAL A 151 21.95 -32.27 4.66
N SER A 152 22.33 -33.02 3.64
CA SER A 152 22.80 -34.40 3.77
C SER A 152 24.15 -34.42 4.50
N GLY A 153 24.08 -34.45 5.83
CA GLY A 153 25.21 -34.72 6.70
C GLY A 153 25.09 -36.12 7.29
N GLU A 154 25.70 -37.12 6.63
CA GLU A 154 26.07 -38.38 7.29
C GLU A 154 27.59 -38.51 7.25
N ASP A 155 28.22 -38.05 8.34
CA ASP A 155 29.55 -38.45 8.75
C ASP A 155 29.52 -39.93 9.16
N GLU A 156 30.00 -40.83 8.30
CA GLU A 156 30.28 -42.20 8.72
C GLU A 156 31.68 -42.26 9.36
N VAL A 157 31.70 -42.14 10.69
CA VAL A 157 32.85 -42.54 11.52
C VAL A 157 32.70 -44.02 11.86
N LYS A 158 33.55 -44.86 11.27
CA LYS A 158 34.30 -45.93 11.95
C LYS A 158 35.33 -46.59 11.05
#